data_AF-A0A7V3A737-F1
#
_entry.id   AF-A0A7V3A737-F1
#
_cell.length_a   1.000
_cell.length_b   1.000
_cell.length_c   1.000
_cell.angle_alpha   90.00
_cell.angle_beta   90.00
_cell.angle_gamma   90.00
#
_symmetry.space_group_name_H-M   'P 1'
#
loop_
_entity.id
_entity.type
_entity.pdbx_description
1 polymer ?
#
loop_
_entity_poly.entity_id
_entity_poly.type
_entity_poly.pdbx_seq_one_letter_code
_entity_poly.pdbx_strand_id
1 'polypeptide(L)'
;MAKSLGIESISASQVSEITKGLDERVEEFRTRGLGEEYPFLWIDAIYEKVSGEGKVESVAVMVAYGVDMEGQREVLAVEPLWEESEDS
;
A
#
# COMPACT_ATOMS: atom_id res chain seq x y z
N MET A 1 16.18 14.29 12.95
CA MET A 1 15.68 13.15 13.75
C MET A 1 16.47 11.86 13.51
N ALA A 2 16.89 11.52 12.28
CA ALA A 2 17.75 10.34 12.04
C ALA A 2 19.17 10.44 12.66
N LYS A 3 19.78 11.63 12.66
CA LYS A 3 21.14 11.85 13.17
C LYS A 3 21.29 11.70 14.69
N SER A 4 20.21 11.80 15.46
CA SER A 4 20.22 11.62 16.92
C SER A 4 20.13 10.16 17.37
N LEU A 5 19.99 9.21 16.44
CA LEU A 5 19.88 7.77 16.70
C LEU A 5 21.14 6.98 16.29
N GLY A 6 22.28 7.65 16.01
CA GLY A 6 23.56 6.98 15.72
C GLY A 6 23.68 6.33 14.33
N ILE A 7 22.74 6.62 13.43
CA ILE A 7 22.74 6.10 12.07
C ILE A 7 23.50 7.10 11.19
N GLU A 8 24.80 6.87 10.98
CA GLU A 8 25.70 7.84 10.34
C GLU A 8 25.39 8.09 8.85
N SER A 9 24.75 7.16 8.15
CA SER A 9 23.99 7.38 6.91
C SER A 9 23.47 6.03 6.43
N ILE A 10 22.17 5.88 6.21
CA ILE A 10 21.64 4.74 5.42
C ILE A 10 21.63 5.22 3.97
N SER A 11 22.37 4.54 3.10
CA SER A 11 22.35 4.84 1.67
C SER A 11 20.99 4.49 1.06
N ALA A 12 20.64 5.12 -0.07
CA ALA A 12 19.42 4.76 -0.80
C ALA A 12 19.39 3.26 -1.18
N SER A 13 20.56 2.66 -1.45
CA SER A 13 20.68 1.22 -1.70
C SER A 13 20.42 0.38 -0.45
N GLN A 14 20.89 0.81 0.73
CA GLN A 14 20.59 0.12 1.99
C GLN A 14 19.13 0.26 2.39
N VAL A 15 18.50 1.42 2.19
CA VAL A 15 17.04 1.57 2.36
C VAL A 15 16.32 0.59 1.42
N SER A 16 16.71 0.57 0.14
CA SER A 16 16.11 -0.31 -0.86
C SER A 16 16.24 -1.79 -0.49
N GLU A 17 17.40 -2.22 0.00
CA GLU A 17 17.62 -3.59 0.45
C GLU A 17 16.80 -3.94 1.70
N ILE A 18 16.70 -3.03 2.67
CA ILE A 18 15.85 -3.22 3.86
C ILE A 18 14.38 -3.31 3.44
N THR A 19 13.95 -2.53 2.45
CA THR A 19 12.57 -2.56 1.93
C THR A 19 12.26 -3.78 1.07
N LYS A 20 13.24 -4.58 0.63
CA LYS A 20 12.94 -5.86 -0.03
C LYS A 20 12.23 -6.84 0.90
N GLY A 21 12.54 -6.78 2.20
CA GLY A 21 11.82 -7.58 3.21
C GLY A 21 10.37 -7.11 3.45
N LEU A 22 9.96 -5.99 2.85
CA LEU A 22 8.56 -5.57 2.86
C LEU A 22 7.73 -6.36 1.85
N ASP A 23 8.33 -6.90 0.79
CA ASP A 23 7.62 -7.60 -0.28
C ASP A 23 6.86 -8.81 0.27
N GLU A 24 7.49 -9.60 1.15
CA GLU A 24 6.86 -10.73 1.82
C GLU A 24 5.65 -10.30 2.66
N ARG A 25 5.77 -9.19 3.40
CA ARG A 25 4.68 -8.65 4.22
C ARG A 25 3.55 -8.07 3.39
N VAL A 26 3.88 -7.49 2.24
CA VAL A 26 2.89 -7.00 1.27
C VAL A 26 2.12 -8.18 0.68
N GLU A 27 2.82 -9.26 0.31
CA GLU A 27 2.16 -10.46 -0.22
C GLU A 27 1.28 -11.14 0.83
N GLU A 28 1.76 -11.28 2.07
CA GLU A 28 0.94 -11.76 3.19
C GLU A 28 -0.30 -10.89 3.38
N PHE A 29 -0.18 -9.56 3.32
CA PHE A 29 -1.31 -8.66 3.42
C PHE A 29 -2.32 -8.85 2.27
N ARG A 30 -1.86 -9.01 1.03
CA ARG A 30 -2.72 -9.17 -0.16
C ARG A 30 -3.43 -10.53 -0.20
N THR A 31 -2.80 -11.56 0.35
CA THR A 31 -3.30 -12.94 0.31
C THR A 31 -4.01 -13.39 1.58
N ARG A 32 -3.97 -12.57 2.65
CA ARG A 32 -4.68 -12.88 3.89
C ARG A 32 -6.16 -13.08 3.65
N GLY A 33 -6.78 -13.97 4.43
CA GLY A 33 -8.23 -14.04 4.51
C GLY A 33 -8.81 -12.73 5.06
N LEU A 34 -9.92 -12.29 4.49
CA LEU A 34 -10.75 -11.24 5.06
C LEU A 34 -11.77 -11.86 6.03
N GLY A 35 -12.33 -11.05 6.92
CA GLY A 35 -13.45 -11.44 7.77
C GLY A 35 -14.68 -11.83 6.95
N GLU A 36 -15.60 -12.58 7.57
CA GLU A 36 -16.80 -13.08 6.90
C GLU A 36 -17.76 -11.93 6.48
N GLU A 37 -17.87 -10.89 7.33
CA GLU A 37 -18.81 -9.78 7.11
C GLU A 37 -18.21 -8.42 7.50
N TYR A 38 -18.50 -7.42 6.67
CA TYR A 38 -18.18 -6.00 6.90
C TYR A 38 -19.45 -5.16 6.75
N PRO A 39 -20.12 -4.74 7.83
CA PRO A 39 -21.32 -3.91 7.75
C PRO A 39 -21.10 -2.58 7.02
N PHE A 40 -19.86 -2.08 6.98
CA PHE A 40 -19.51 -0.88 6.23
C PHE A 40 -18.22 -1.07 5.44
N LEU A 41 -18.24 -0.57 4.21
CA LEU A 41 -17.08 -0.50 3.32
C LEU A 41 -16.92 0.95 2.83
N TRP A 42 -15.68 1.42 2.79
CA TRP A 42 -15.31 2.69 2.16
C TRP A 42 -14.17 2.45 1.20
N ILE A 43 -14.28 3.06 0.03
CA ILE A 43 -13.24 3.04 -0.99
C ILE A 43 -12.84 4.48 -1.25
N ASP A 44 -11.55 4.75 -1.17
CA ASP A 44 -10.97 6.06 -1.49
C ASP A 44 -9.90 5.90 -2.58
N ALA A 45 -9.67 6.97 -3.34
CA ALA A 45 -8.68 7.02 -4.40
C ALA A 45 -7.69 8.15 -4.11
N ILE A 46 -6.42 7.79 -3.89
CA ILE A 46 -5.34 8.77 -3.76
C ILE A 46 -4.48 8.77 -5.03
N TYR A 47 -4.13 9.94 -5.53
CA TYR A 47 -3.29 10.05 -6.73
C TYR A 47 -1.85 10.27 -6.32
N GLU A 48 -0.97 9.34 -6.70
CA GLU A 48 0.45 9.40 -6.38
C GLU A 48 1.31 9.51 -7.64
N LYS A 49 2.44 10.21 -7.53
CA LYS A 49 3.42 10.31 -8.61
C LYS A 49 4.37 9.13 -8.53
N VAL A 50 4.25 8.20 -9.47
CA VAL A 50 5.07 6.99 -9.51
C VAL A 50 6.04 7.06 -10.67
N SER A 51 7.31 6.73 -10.42
CA SER A 51 8.35 6.65 -11.45
C SER A 51 8.59 5.21 -11.86
N GLY A 52 8.36 4.87 -13.13
CA GLY A 52 8.61 3.56 -13.73
C GLY A 52 9.04 3.71 -15.18
N GLU A 53 9.87 2.79 -15.67
CA GLU A 53 10.30 2.72 -17.09
C GLU A 53 10.83 4.04 -17.69
N GLY A 54 11.44 4.89 -16.86
CA GLY A 54 12.02 6.18 -17.29
C GLY A 54 11.03 7.35 -17.38
N LYS A 55 9.77 7.18 -16.94
CA LYS A 55 8.75 8.23 -16.88
C LYS A 55 8.14 8.33 -15.48
N VAL A 56 7.65 9.52 -15.13
CA VAL A 56 6.86 9.76 -13.92
C VAL A 56 5.40 9.98 -14.33
N GLU A 57 4.50 9.17 -13.77
CA GLU A 57 3.07 9.19 -14.09
C GLU A 57 2.25 9.38 -12.82
N SER A 58 1.03 9.89 -12.99
CA SER A 58 0.06 9.98 -11.89
C SER A 58 -0.74 8.70 -11.88
N VAL A 59 -0.65 7.92 -10.81
CA VAL A 59 -1.34 6.64 -10.65
C VAL A 59 -2.39 6.81 -9.57
N ALA A 60 -3.62 6.39 -9.85
CA ALA A 60 -4.64 6.30 -8.82
C ALA A 60 -4.37 5.06 -7.96
N VAL A 61 -4.31 5.22 -6.65
CA VAL A 61 -4.18 4.11 -5.71
C VAL A 61 -5.49 4.02 -4.95
N MET A 62 -6.19 2.91 -5.16
CA MET A 62 -7.45 2.61 -4.48
C MET A 62 -7.15 2.01 -3.12
N VAL A 63 -7.79 2.53 -2.08
CA VAL A 63 -7.70 1.99 -0.73
C VAL A 63 -9.09 1.61 -0.26
N ALA A 64 -9.28 0.33 0.05
CA ALA A 64 -10.52 -0.19 0.61
C ALA A 64 -10.39 -0.36 2.13
N TYR A 65 -11.36 0.17 2.86
CA TYR A 65 -11.49 0.04 4.31
C TYR A 65 -12.79 -0.68 4.65
N GLY A 66 -12.71 -1.62 5.60
CA GLY A 66 -13.87 -2.26 6.21
C GLY A 66 -14.02 -1.85 7.66
N VAL A 67 -15.25 -1.82 8.14
CA VAL A 67 -15.55 -1.90 9.57
C VAL A 67 -16.19 -3.25 9.83
N ASP A 68 -15.60 -4.03 10.74
CA ASP A 68 -16.11 -5.34 11.13
C ASP A 68 -17.33 -5.24 12.07
N MET A 69 -17.86 -6.38 12.47
CA MET A 69 -19.00 -6.48 13.40
C MET A 69 -18.68 -5.98 14.82
N GLU A 70 -17.40 -5.88 15.19
CA GLU A 70 -16.95 -5.30 16.46
C GLU A 70 -16.74 -3.77 16.37
N GLY A 71 -16.94 -3.19 15.19
CA GLY A 71 -16.76 -1.77 14.93
C GLY A 71 -15.29 -1.37 14.68
N GLN A 72 -14.39 -2.33 14.45
CA GLN A 72 -12.98 -2.07 14.19
C GLN A 72 -12.75 -1.78 12.71
N ARG A 73 -11.97 -0.73 12.43
CA ARG A 73 -11.57 -0.37 11.07
C ARG A 73 -10.32 -1.13 10.67
N GLU A 74 -10.35 -1.71 9.48
CA GLU A 74 -9.17 -2.31 8.86
C GLU A 74 -9.04 -1.94 7.38
N VAL A 75 -7.80 -1.92 6.89
CA VAL A 75 -7.52 -1.80 5.45
C VAL A 75 -7.63 -3.18 4.83
N LEU A 76 -8.54 -3.34 3.89
CA LEU A 76 -8.81 -4.61 3.24
C LEU A 76 -7.94 -4.81 2.00
N ALA A 77 -7.74 -3.75 1.22
CA ALA A 77 -6.96 -3.80 -0.01
C ALA A 77 -6.36 -2.43 -0.33
N VAL A 78 -5.21 -2.45 -1.01
CA VAL A 78 -4.57 -1.28 -1.61
C VAL A 78 -4.15 -1.70 -3.01
N GLU A 79 -4.72 -1.08 -4.04
CA GLU A 79 -4.48 -1.48 -5.43
C GLU A 79 -4.18 -0.26 -6.31
N PRO A 80 -3.00 -0.20 -6.96
CA PRO A 80 -2.70 0.82 -7.94
C PRO A 80 -3.43 0.53 -9.27
N LEU A 81 -4.15 1.52 -9.77
CA LEU A 81 -4.78 1.53 -11.09
C LEU A 81 -3.90 2.34 -12.04
N TRP A 82 -3.15 1.62 -12.87
CA TRP A 82 -2.21 2.20 -13.84
C TRP A 82 -2.90 2.70 -15.12
N GLU A 83 -4.00 2.05 -15.51
CA GLU A 83 -4.92 2.51 -16.56
C GLU A 83 -6.36 2.25 -16.08
N GLU A 84 -7.30 3.14 -16.42
CA GLU A 84 -8.74 2.87 -16.28
C GLU A 84 -9.13 1.74 -17.25
N SER A 85 -8.86 0.50 -16.88
CA SER A 85 -9.43 -0.66 -17.57
C SER A 85 -10.82 -0.90 -16.99
N GLU A 86 -11.86 -0.48 -17.73
CA GLU A 86 -13.19 -1.06 -17.59
C GLU A 86 -13.12 -2.52 -18.08
N ASP A 87 -12.69 -3.44 -17.22
CA ASP A 87 -12.92 -4.86 -17.47
C ASP A 87 -14.44 -5.12 -17.31
N SER A 88 -15.12 -5.16 -18.46
CA SER A 88 -16.54 -5.51 -18.63
C SER A 88 -16.81 -7.01 -18.47
#